data_AF-A0A7J9H7K5-F1
#
_entry.id   AF-A0A7J9H7K5-F1
#
_cell.length_a   1.000
_cell.length_b   1.000
_cell.length_c   1.000
_cell.angle_alpha   90.00
_cell.angle_beta   90.00
_cell.angle_gamma   90.00
#
_symmetry.space_group_name_H-M   'P 1'
#
loop_
_entity.id
_entity.type
_entity.pdbx_description
1 polymer ?
#
loop_
_entity_poly.entity_id
_entity_poly.type
_entity_poly.pdbx_seq_one_letter_code
_entity_poly.pdbx_strand_id
1 'polypeptide(L)'
;MLAHNLEEDFFLEKLKEQLLKKLLKEKLRVWLLQKIVEGGKGPSILDKGGQGVIHFASALGYDWALEPTIVAGVSVNFRDVNGWTALHWAASSGRERTVASLISLGAAPGALTDPTPEYPLGRTPADLASANGHKGISGYLAECDLSSHLLSLNLDKQGSASTTDSRPDVIRKILELNTAPLNYGDASDGPSLKDSLAAVRNATQAAARIHQVFRVQSFQNRQLKEYGNDKYGMSDERALSLLAVKSNKPRQHDERVHAAAIRIQNKFRGWKGRKEFLIIRERIVKIQAHVRGHQVRKNYRKIVWSVGIVEKVILRWRRKGSGLRGFKPETLTKARSVSVPSKEDDYDFLKKGRKQTEERLQKALARVKSMAQNPAGRDQYSRIKNVVTEIQEKVLYDKVLNFAGETTDLDKDLIDLEKLLDEDTFMHTAP
;
A
#
# COMPACT_ATOMS: atom_id res chain seq x y z
N MET A 1 -53.02 -24.65 -12.67
CA MET A 1 -52.26 -25.67 -11.91
C MET A 1 -50.76 -25.68 -12.24
N LEU A 2 -50.32 -25.54 -13.50
CA LEU A 2 -48.88 -25.55 -13.81
C LEU A 2 -48.09 -24.31 -13.33
N ALA A 3 -48.71 -23.13 -13.26
CA ALA A 3 -48.05 -21.92 -12.75
C ALA A 3 -47.84 -21.91 -11.22
N HIS A 4 -48.74 -22.54 -10.47
CA HIS A 4 -48.64 -22.64 -9.00
C HIS A 4 -47.46 -23.53 -8.55
N ASN A 5 -47.19 -24.62 -9.28
CA ASN A 5 -46.09 -25.52 -8.95
C ASN A 5 -44.70 -24.88 -9.20
N LEU A 6 -44.57 -24.00 -10.20
CA LEU A 6 -43.31 -23.30 -10.49
C LEU A 6 -42.97 -22.23 -9.43
N GLU A 7 -43.97 -21.53 -8.90
CA GLU A 7 -43.77 -20.57 -7.82
C GLU A 7 -43.44 -21.27 -6.49
N GLU A 8 -44.08 -22.41 -6.21
CA GLU A 8 -43.76 -23.24 -5.04
C GLU A 8 -42.35 -23.84 -5.13
N ASP A 9 -41.94 -24.36 -6.29
CA ASP A 9 -40.60 -24.89 -6.51
C ASP A 9 -39.53 -23.79 -6.38
N PHE A 10 -39.78 -22.59 -6.93
CA PHE A 10 -38.89 -21.43 -6.78
C PHE A 10 -38.78 -20.96 -5.32
N PHE A 11 -39.90 -20.96 -4.59
CA PHE A 11 -39.92 -20.63 -3.17
C PHE A 11 -39.16 -21.66 -2.32
N LEU A 12 -39.32 -22.94 -2.63
CA LEU A 12 -38.60 -24.04 -1.99
C LEU A 12 -37.10 -23.97 -2.25
N GLU A 13 -36.70 -23.61 -3.48
CA GLU A 13 -35.30 -23.40 -3.86
C GLU A 13 -34.68 -22.22 -3.10
N LYS A 14 -35.39 -21.10 -3.01
CA LYS A 14 -34.98 -19.93 -2.22
C LYS A 14 -34.84 -20.26 -0.72
N LEU A 15 -35.76 -21.05 -0.17
CA LEU A 15 -35.67 -21.52 1.22
C LEU A 15 -34.47 -22.47 1.42
N LYS A 16 -34.23 -23.39 0.48
CA LYS A 16 -33.05 -24.27 0.50
C LYS A 16 -31.75 -23.46 0.46
N GLU A 17 -31.66 -22.46 -0.40
CA GLU A 17 -30.51 -21.56 -0.48
C GLU A 17 -30.30 -20.78 0.83
N GLN A 18 -31.38 -20.26 1.43
CA GLN A 18 -31.30 -19.57 2.72
C GLN A 18 -30.83 -20.50 3.83
N LEU A 19 -31.34 -21.72 3.88
CA LEU A 19 -30.99 -22.72 4.89
C LEU A 19 -29.55 -23.20 4.70
N LEU A 20 -29.12 -23.45 3.46
CA LEU A 20 -27.74 -23.77 3.12
C LEU A 20 -26.79 -22.62 3.51
N LYS A 21 -27.17 -21.37 3.23
CA LYS A 21 -26.40 -20.18 3.62
C LYS A 21 -26.29 -20.06 5.15
N LYS A 22 -27.35 -20.33 5.91
CA LYS A 22 -27.31 -20.36 7.38
C LYS A 22 -26.36 -21.45 7.89
N LEU A 23 -26.47 -22.66 7.35
CA LEU A 23 -25.63 -23.79 7.72
C LEU A 23 -24.14 -23.52 7.39
N LEU A 24 -23.85 -22.92 6.23
CA LEU A 24 -22.49 -22.50 5.86
C LEU A 24 -21.95 -21.42 6.79
N LYS A 25 -22.77 -20.44 7.19
CA LYS A 25 -22.39 -19.41 8.17
C LYS A 25 -22.02 -20.02 9.51
N GLU A 26 -22.82 -20.93 10.03
CA GLU A 26 -22.58 -21.61 11.29
C GLU A 26 -21.31 -22.47 11.22
N LYS A 27 -21.17 -23.29 10.17
CA LYS A 27 -19.96 -24.10 9.96
C LYS A 27 -18.70 -23.25 9.85
N LEU A 28 -18.76 -22.12 9.15
CA LEU A 28 -17.62 -21.21 9.05
C LEU A 28 -17.24 -20.66 10.43
N ARG A 29 -18.22 -20.21 11.23
CA ARG A 29 -17.97 -19.68 12.58
C ARG A 29 -17.33 -20.72 13.48
N VAL A 30 -17.88 -21.94 13.52
CA VAL A 30 -17.33 -23.05 14.31
C VAL A 30 -15.91 -23.37 13.87
N TRP A 31 -15.68 -23.47 12.56
CA TRP A 31 -14.34 -23.73 12.01
C TRP A 31 -13.34 -22.63 12.37
N LEU A 32 -13.73 -21.35 12.25
CA LEU A 32 -12.87 -20.21 12.63
C LEU A 32 -12.51 -20.26 14.13
N LEU A 33 -13.49 -20.52 15.00
CA LEU A 33 -13.25 -20.66 16.45
C LEU A 33 -12.30 -21.81 16.77
N GLN A 34 -12.51 -22.98 16.15
CA GLN A 34 -11.60 -24.11 16.30
C GLN A 34 -10.18 -23.75 15.87
N LYS A 35 -10.01 -23.03 14.75
CA LYS A 35 -8.67 -22.62 14.28
C LYS A 35 -8.00 -21.54 15.10
N ILE A 36 -8.76 -20.72 15.82
CA ILE A 36 -8.19 -19.80 16.82
C ILE A 36 -7.66 -20.59 18.03
N VAL A 37 -8.38 -21.64 18.46
CA VAL A 37 -8.04 -22.45 19.65
C VAL A 37 -6.93 -23.48 19.39
N GLU A 38 -6.94 -24.15 18.23
CA GLU A 38 -6.11 -25.33 17.94
C GLU A 38 -4.65 -25.04 17.57
N GLY A 39 -4.24 -23.80 17.31
CA GLY A 39 -2.82 -23.56 17.00
C GLY A 39 -2.46 -22.12 16.67
N GLY A 40 -1.30 -21.69 17.15
CA GLY A 40 -0.73 -20.35 16.99
C GLY A 40 -0.47 -19.86 15.55
N LYS A 41 -1.00 -20.55 14.53
CA LYS A 41 -1.07 -20.09 13.14
C LYS A 41 -2.40 -19.36 12.82
N GLY A 42 -3.43 -19.46 13.66
CA GLY A 42 -4.75 -18.85 13.43
C GLY A 42 -5.47 -19.39 12.19
N PRO A 43 -6.54 -18.73 11.69
CA PRO A 43 -7.29 -19.13 10.48
C PRO A 43 -6.51 -18.99 9.15
N SER A 44 -5.18 -18.85 9.20
CA SER A 44 -4.29 -18.66 8.04
C SER A 44 -3.96 -19.97 7.29
N ILE A 45 -4.90 -20.92 7.26
CA ILE A 45 -4.73 -22.15 6.49
C ILE A 45 -4.84 -21.80 5.01
N LEU A 46 -3.80 -22.12 4.25
CA LEU A 46 -3.68 -21.79 2.84
C LEU A 46 -3.70 -23.06 1.99
N ASP A 47 -4.27 -22.95 0.80
CA ASP A 47 -4.14 -23.97 -0.23
C ASP A 47 -2.75 -23.94 -0.92
N LYS A 48 -2.55 -24.78 -1.94
CA LYS A 48 -1.30 -24.85 -2.71
C LYS A 48 -0.97 -23.54 -3.44
N GLY A 49 -1.98 -22.70 -3.73
CA GLY A 49 -1.84 -21.39 -4.34
C GLY A 49 -1.66 -20.26 -3.33
N GLY A 50 -1.49 -20.56 -2.03
CA GLY A 50 -1.43 -19.55 -0.97
C GLY A 50 -2.79 -18.89 -0.69
N GLN A 51 -3.89 -19.51 -1.13
CA GLN A 51 -5.23 -18.95 -0.98
C GLN A 51 -5.83 -19.37 0.36
N GLY A 52 -6.23 -18.39 1.17
CA GLY A 52 -7.00 -18.61 2.39
C GLY A 52 -8.50 -18.41 2.17
N VAL A 53 -9.27 -18.60 3.25
CA VAL A 53 -10.73 -18.46 3.28
C VAL A 53 -11.21 -17.12 2.73
N ILE A 54 -10.49 -16.03 3.01
CA ILE A 54 -10.86 -14.69 2.56
C ILE A 54 -10.83 -14.56 1.03
N HIS A 55 -9.94 -15.28 0.33
CA HIS A 55 -9.86 -15.26 -1.14
C HIS A 55 -11.05 -15.99 -1.76
N PHE A 56 -11.36 -17.19 -1.27
CA PHE A 56 -12.50 -17.98 -1.76
C PHE A 56 -13.83 -17.29 -1.48
N ALA A 57 -14.03 -16.77 -0.26
CA ALA A 57 -15.19 -15.98 0.09
C ALA A 57 -15.36 -14.78 -0.87
N SER A 58 -14.25 -14.12 -1.22
CA SER A 58 -14.26 -12.97 -2.11
C SER A 58 -14.59 -13.33 -3.56
N ALA A 59 -14.02 -14.41 -4.09
CA ALA A 59 -14.30 -14.90 -5.45
C ALA A 59 -15.76 -15.39 -5.61
N LEU A 60 -16.30 -16.05 -4.58
CA LEU A 60 -17.66 -16.60 -4.58
C LEU A 60 -18.74 -15.55 -4.28
N GLY A 61 -18.37 -14.39 -3.74
CA GLY A 61 -19.31 -13.34 -3.38
C GLY A 61 -19.93 -13.50 -2.00
N TYR A 62 -19.27 -14.23 -1.10
CA TYR A 62 -19.71 -14.44 0.28
C TYR A 62 -19.25 -13.28 1.18
N ASP A 63 -19.84 -12.11 0.97
CA ASP A 63 -19.64 -10.89 1.77
C ASP A 63 -19.77 -11.14 3.28
N TRP A 64 -20.74 -11.98 3.68
CA TRP A 64 -20.99 -12.36 5.07
C TRP A 64 -19.84 -13.12 5.75
N ALA A 65 -18.90 -13.69 5.00
CA ALA A 65 -17.77 -14.45 5.54
C ALA A 65 -16.56 -13.56 5.83
N LEU A 66 -16.52 -12.35 5.28
CA LEU A 66 -15.34 -11.47 5.35
C LEU A 66 -15.07 -10.99 6.77
N GLU A 67 -16.08 -10.41 7.42
CA GLU A 67 -15.94 -9.84 8.76
C GLU A 67 -15.58 -10.90 9.82
N PRO A 68 -16.26 -12.07 9.93
CA PRO A 68 -15.83 -13.12 10.83
C PRO A 68 -14.39 -13.59 10.58
N THR A 69 -13.97 -13.66 9.32
CA THR A 69 -12.62 -14.09 8.94
C THR A 69 -11.55 -13.07 9.36
N ILE A 70 -11.86 -11.77 9.24
CA ILE A 70 -10.98 -10.68 9.70
C ILE A 70 -10.91 -10.63 11.22
N VAL A 71 -12.04 -10.77 11.91
CA VAL A 71 -12.10 -10.84 13.39
C VAL A 71 -11.31 -12.04 13.92
N ALA A 72 -11.30 -13.14 13.19
CA ALA A 72 -10.47 -14.31 13.51
C ALA A 72 -8.96 -14.10 13.29
N GLY A 73 -8.53 -12.94 12.77
CA GLY A 73 -7.12 -12.54 12.66
C GLY A 73 -6.54 -12.59 11.24
N VAL A 74 -7.34 -12.85 10.20
CA VAL A 74 -6.86 -12.78 8.80
C VAL A 74 -6.77 -11.32 8.37
N SER A 75 -5.61 -10.92 7.83
CA SER A 75 -5.48 -9.58 7.24
C SER A 75 -6.38 -9.42 6.01
N VAL A 76 -7.14 -8.32 5.95
CA VAL A 76 -7.96 -7.96 4.76
C VAL A 76 -7.13 -7.83 3.47
N ASN A 77 -5.86 -7.47 3.61
CA ASN A 77 -4.90 -7.30 2.51
C ASN A 77 -3.94 -8.49 2.39
N PHE A 78 -4.31 -9.66 2.94
CA PHE A 78 -3.56 -10.89 2.76
C PHE A 78 -3.39 -11.21 1.26
N ARG A 79 -2.20 -11.71 0.88
CA ARG A 79 -1.79 -11.92 -0.52
C ARG A 79 -1.55 -13.41 -0.77
N ASP A 80 -2.07 -13.92 -1.88
CA ASP A 80 -1.77 -15.26 -2.38
C ASP A 80 -0.42 -15.33 -3.12
N VAL A 81 -0.09 -16.49 -3.71
CA VAL A 81 1.20 -16.72 -4.42
C VAL A 81 1.39 -15.82 -5.64
N ASN A 82 0.31 -15.29 -6.23
CA ASN A 82 0.38 -14.35 -7.36
C ASN A 82 0.35 -12.89 -6.89
N GLY A 83 0.36 -12.68 -5.57
CA GLY A 83 0.24 -11.38 -4.96
C GLY A 83 -1.19 -10.82 -5.01
N TRP A 84 -2.21 -11.63 -5.30
CA TRP A 84 -3.61 -11.21 -5.32
C TRP A 84 -4.16 -11.15 -3.90
N THR A 85 -4.92 -10.10 -3.62
CA THR A 85 -5.68 -9.95 -2.38
C THR A 85 -7.13 -10.37 -2.56
N ALA A 86 -7.88 -10.47 -1.47
CA ALA A 86 -9.34 -10.64 -1.47
C ALA A 86 -10.04 -9.68 -2.46
N LEU A 87 -9.60 -8.42 -2.51
CA LEU A 87 -10.15 -7.41 -3.40
C LEU A 87 -9.87 -7.69 -4.89
N HIS A 88 -8.71 -8.26 -5.23
CA HIS A 88 -8.41 -8.68 -6.60
C HIS A 88 -9.35 -9.79 -7.06
N TRP A 89 -9.59 -10.79 -6.20
CA TRP A 89 -10.53 -11.89 -6.47
C TRP A 89 -11.96 -11.38 -6.65
N ALA A 90 -12.47 -10.57 -5.73
CA ALA A 90 -13.82 -10.00 -5.83
C ALA A 90 -14.00 -9.13 -7.09
N ALA A 91 -13.00 -8.31 -7.42
CA ALA A 91 -13.03 -7.44 -8.60
C ALA A 91 -12.96 -8.24 -9.91
N SER A 92 -12.10 -9.25 -9.98
CA SER A 92 -11.99 -10.17 -11.12
C SER A 92 -13.29 -10.94 -11.35
N SER A 93 -13.94 -11.42 -10.28
CA SER A 93 -15.18 -12.21 -10.36
C SER A 93 -16.46 -11.37 -10.41
N GLY A 94 -16.37 -10.03 -10.46
CA GLY A 94 -17.53 -9.15 -10.61
C GLY A 94 -18.44 -9.06 -9.39
N ARG A 95 -17.93 -9.31 -8.18
CA ARG A 95 -18.72 -9.38 -6.94
C ARG A 95 -18.96 -7.99 -6.34
N GLU A 96 -19.94 -7.26 -6.86
CA GLU A 96 -20.27 -5.87 -6.47
C GLU A 96 -20.37 -5.66 -4.95
N ARG A 97 -21.21 -6.45 -4.27
CA ARG A 97 -21.44 -6.34 -2.82
C ARG A 97 -20.19 -6.66 -2.00
N THR A 98 -19.45 -7.68 -2.42
CA THR A 98 -18.20 -8.09 -1.77
C THR A 98 -17.09 -7.06 -1.94
N VAL A 99 -17.00 -6.40 -3.11
CA VAL A 99 -16.09 -5.27 -3.32
C VAL A 99 -16.41 -4.13 -2.36
N ALA A 100 -17.68 -3.75 -2.24
CA ALA A 100 -18.13 -2.74 -1.29
C ALA A 100 -17.74 -3.10 0.17
N SER A 101 -18.03 -4.33 0.60
CA SER A 101 -17.69 -4.81 1.94
C SER A 101 -16.20 -4.85 2.20
N LEU A 102 -15.38 -5.28 1.24
CA LEU A 102 -13.93 -5.30 1.41
C LEU A 102 -13.36 -3.88 1.55
N ILE A 103 -13.85 -2.93 0.75
CA ILE A 103 -13.46 -1.53 0.88
C ILE A 103 -13.85 -1.01 2.26
N SER A 104 -15.09 -1.21 2.72
CA SER A 104 -15.51 -0.77 4.07
C SER A 104 -14.71 -1.43 5.21
N LEU A 105 -14.23 -2.66 5.01
CA LEU A 105 -13.41 -3.42 5.96
C LEU A 105 -11.91 -3.08 5.90
N GLY A 106 -11.50 -2.08 5.11
CA GLY A 106 -10.12 -1.61 5.13
C GLY A 106 -9.23 -2.11 3.98
N ALA A 107 -9.78 -2.73 2.94
CA ALA A 107 -8.99 -3.22 1.81
C ALA A 107 -8.35 -2.07 1.04
N ALA A 108 -7.10 -2.27 0.62
CA ALA A 108 -6.35 -1.27 -0.14
C ALA A 108 -6.78 -1.28 -1.62
N PRO A 109 -7.47 -0.24 -2.14
CA PRO A 109 -7.97 -0.21 -3.52
C PRO A 109 -6.84 -0.18 -4.56
N GLY A 110 -5.70 0.41 -4.21
CA GLY A 110 -4.49 0.50 -5.04
C GLY A 110 -3.48 -0.65 -4.86
N ALA A 111 -3.85 -1.73 -4.16
CA ALA A 111 -2.95 -2.88 -4.01
C ALA A 111 -2.51 -3.41 -5.38
N LEU A 112 -1.23 -3.76 -5.53
CA LEU A 112 -0.69 -4.29 -6.78
C LEU A 112 -0.49 -5.80 -6.68
N THR A 113 -0.76 -6.52 -7.77
CA THR A 113 -0.30 -7.89 -7.95
C THR A 113 1.21 -7.94 -8.14
N ASP A 114 1.79 -9.14 -8.02
CA ASP A 114 3.20 -9.30 -8.36
C ASP A 114 3.43 -9.08 -9.86
N PRO A 115 4.57 -8.49 -10.24
CA PRO A 115 4.87 -8.18 -11.62
C PRO A 115 5.10 -9.46 -12.42
N THR A 116 4.44 -9.57 -13.57
CA THR A 116 4.62 -10.68 -14.52
C THR A 116 5.28 -10.17 -15.81
N PRO A 117 5.82 -11.04 -16.67
CA PRO A 117 6.38 -10.62 -17.96
C PRO A 117 5.39 -9.84 -18.83
N GLU A 118 4.10 -10.15 -18.73
CA GLU A 118 3.01 -9.44 -19.41
C GLU A 118 2.66 -8.10 -18.74
N TYR A 119 2.75 -8.05 -17.40
CA TYR A 119 2.37 -6.89 -16.60
C TYR A 119 3.52 -6.52 -15.64
N PRO A 120 4.59 -5.86 -16.13
CA PRO A 120 5.77 -5.56 -15.34
C PRO A 120 5.53 -4.53 -14.23
N LEU A 121 4.41 -3.79 -14.27
CA LEU A 121 4.01 -2.82 -13.25
C LEU A 121 3.06 -3.39 -12.19
N GLY A 122 2.71 -4.67 -12.30
CA GLY A 122 1.60 -5.26 -11.57
C GLY A 122 0.25 -4.74 -12.09
N ARG A 123 -0.83 -5.30 -11.56
CA ARG A 123 -2.21 -4.92 -11.86
C ARG A 123 -2.91 -4.53 -10.56
N THR A 124 -3.77 -3.51 -10.59
CA THR A 124 -4.66 -3.22 -9.46
C THR A 124 -5.94 -4.06 -9.55
N PRO A 125 -6.75 -4.15 -8.49
CA PRO A 125 -8.09 -4.73 -8.57
C PRO A 125 -8.94 -4.11 -9.69
N ALA A 126 -8.82 -2.80 -9.93
CA ALA A 126 -9.51 -2.11 -11.03
C ALA A 126 -9.04 -2.60 -12.41
N ASP A 127 -7.75 -2.93 -12.58
CA ASP A 127 -7.20 -3.52 -13.81
C ASP A 127 -7.81 -4.88 -14.15
N LEU A 128 -8.07 -5.71 -13.13
CA LEU A 128 -8.64 -7.05 -13.31
C LEU A 128 -10.14 -6.95 -13.62
N ALA A 129 -10.88 -6.13 -12.85
CA ALA A 129 -12.30 -5.86 -13.13
C ALA A 129 -12.52 -5.35 -14.54
N SER A 130 -11.68 -4.40 -14.99
CA SER A 130 -11.78 -3.86 -16.36
C SER A 130 -11.55 -4.91 -17.44
N ALA A 131 -10.59 -5.82 -17.24
CA ALA A 131 -10.27 -6.84 -18.23
C ALA A 131 -11.34 -7.93 -18.33
N ASN A 132 -12.06 -8.19 -17.24
CA ASN A 132 -13.18 -9.12 -17.21
C ASN A 132 -14.53 -8.45 -17.55
N GLY A 133 -14.53 -7.18 -17.97
CA GLY A 133 -15.72 -6.46 -18.43
C GLY A 133 -16.53 -5.74 -17.34
N HIS A 134 -16.12 -5.81 -16.08
CA HIS A 134 -16.79 -5.15 -14.95
C HIS A 134 -16.39 -3.68 -14.84
N LYS A 135 -16.87 -2.86 -15.78
CA LYS A 135 -16.49 -1.43 -15.90
C LYS A 135 -16.94 -0.60 -14.69
N GLY A 136 -18.08 -0.91 -14.07
CA GLY A 136 -18.57 -0.19 -12.88
C GLY A 136 -17.67 -0.42 -11.67
N ILE A 137 -17.32 -1.68 -11.40
CA ILE A 137 -16.36 -2.06 -10.34
C ILE A 137 -14.99 -1.41 -10.59
N SER A 138 -14.52 -1.47 -11.83
CA SER A 138 -13.26 -0.85 -12.26
C SER A 138 -13.23 0.66 -11.99
N GLY A 139 -14.31 1.37 -12.33
CA GLY A 139 -14.45 2.81 -12.06
C GLY A 139 -14.49 3.12 -10.57
N TYR A 140 -15.28 2.38 -9.80
CA TYR A 140 -15.40 2.57 -8.35
C TYR A 140 -14.06 2.38 -7.62
N LEU A 141 -13.34 1.30 -7.94
CA LEU A 141 -12.04 1.00 -7.34
C LEU A 141 -10.98 2.03 -7.75
N ALA A 142 -11.01 2.52 -8.99
CA ALA A 142 -10.10 3.56 -9.46
C ALA A 142 -10.34 4.91 -8.78
N GLU A 143 -11.60 5.29 -8.53
CA GLU A 143 -11.93 6.48 -7.75
C GLU A 143 -11.46 6.33 -6.30
N CYS A 144 -11.72 5.18 -5.67
CA CYS A 144 -11.30 4.90 -4.30
C CYS A 144 -9.76 4.92 -4.16
N ASP A 145 -9.02 4.41 -5.15
CA ASP A 145 -7.56 4.47 -5.21
C ASP A 145 -7.03 5.92 -5.24
N LEU A 146 -7.59 6.76 -6.12
CA LEU A 146 -7.22 8.17 -6.22
C LEU A 146 -7.54 8.94 -4.93
N SER A 147 -8.72 8.72 -4.35
CA SER A 147 -9.11 9.34 -3.09
C SER A 147 -8.23 8.88 -1.92
N SER A 148 -7.91 7.58 -1.85
CA SER A 148 -6.98 7.03 -0.85
C SER A 148 -5.59 7.63 -0.97
N HIS A 149 -5.07 7.76 -2.20
CA HIS A 149 -3.76 8.35 -2.45
C HIS A 149 -3.73 9.84 -2.04
N LEU A 150 -4.78 10.60 -2.35
CA LEU A 150 -4.88 12.00 -1.94
C LEU A 150 -4.89 12.14 -0.41
N LEU A 151 -5.64 11.29 0.30
CA LEU A 151 -5.68 11.34 1.76
C LEU A 151 -4.31 11.01 2.37
N SER A 152 -3.61 10.00 1.84
CA SER A 152 -2.25 9.68 2.31
C SER A 152 -1.29 10.87 2.17
N LEU A 153 -1.36 11.61 1.07
CA LEU A 153 -0.53 12.81 0.86
C LEU A 153 -0.88 13.98 1.78
N ASN A 154 -2.14 14.11 2.20
CA ASN A 154 -2.56 15.17 3.11
C ASN A 154 -2.17 14.87 4.57
N LEU A 155 -2.18 13.59 4.98
CA LEU A 155 -1.76 13.17 6.31
C LEU A 155 -0.27 13.45 6.55
N ASP A 156 0.58 13.18 5.56
CA ASP A 156 2.02 13.45 5.64
C ASP A 156 2.35 14.95 5.85
N LYS A 157 1.43 15.86 5.50
CA LYS A 157 1.59 17.31 5.62
C LYS A 157 1.13 17.87 6.97
N GLN A 158 0.21 17.21 7.67
CA GLN A 158 -0.37 17.68 8.94
C GLN A 158 0.54 17.46 10.16
N GLY A 159 1.71 16.86 9.95
CA GLY A 159 2.77 16.83 10.97
C GLY A 159 2.62 15.70 11.99
N SER A 160 3.78 15.26 12.44
CA SER A 160 4.04 14.29 13.50
C SER A 160 3.52 14.73 14.87
N ALA A 161 2.21 14.80 15.06
CA ALA A 161 1.57 14.97 16.34
C ALA A 161 0.49 13.89 16.52
N SER A 162 0.77 12.95 17.42
CA SER A 162 -0.13 11.97 18.04
C SER A 162 -0.86 10.95 17.16
N THR A 163 -0.37 9.70 17.26
CA THR A 163 -1.11 8.43 17.44
C THR A 163 -2.23 8.05 16.47
N THR A 164 -1.92 7.04 15.64
CA THR A 164 -2.84 5.97 15.20
C THR A 164 -4.21 6.41 14.67
N ASP A 165 -4.23 7.26 13.65
CA ASP A 165 -5.39 7.28 12.74
C ASP A 165 -5.44 5.91 12.05
N SER A 166 -6.39 5.09 12.49
CA SER A 166 -6.54 3.74 11.99
C SER A 166 -6.90 3.81 10.50
N ARG A 167 -6.29 2.98 9.65
CA ARG A 167 -6.68 2.83 8.23
C ARG A 167 -8.21 2.80 7.97
N PRO A 168 -9.06 2.22 8.85
CA PRO A 168 -10.51 2.32 8.67
C PRO A 168 -11.07 3.75 8.75
N ASP A 169 -10.49 4.66 9.52
CA ASP A 169 -10.95 6.07 9.60
C ASP A 169 -10.68 6.83 8.29
N VAL A 170 -9.54 6.54 7.66
CA VAL A 170 -9.20 7.08 6.33
C VAL A 170 -10.23 6.61 5.30
N ILE A 171 -10.57 5.33 5.33
CA ILE A 171 -11.52 4.73 4.38
C ILE A 171 -12.95 5.20 4.62
N ARG A 172 -13.34 5.38 5.88
CA ARG A 172 -14.61 6.02 6.23
C ARG A 172 -14.68 7.43 5.67
N LYS A 173 -13.59 8.21 5.77
CA LYS A 173 -13.52 9.56 5.18
C LYS A 173 -13.57 9.54 3.64
N ILE A 174 -12.95 8.55 2.98
CA ILE A 174 -13.09 8.35 1.52
C ILE A 174 -14.56 8.12 1.18
N LEU A 175 -15.22 7.26 1.94
CA LEU A 175 -16.60 6.92 1.70
C LEU A 175 -17.53 8.14 1.92
N GLU A 176 -17.35 8.87 3.02
CA GLU A 176 -18.10 10.09 3.32
C GLU A 176 -17.92 11.15 2.22
N LEU A 177 -16.70 11.33 1.70
CA LEU A 177 -16.41 12.24 0.58
C LEU A 177 -17.09 11.81 -0.73
N ASN A 178 -17.23 10.50 -0.97
CA ASN A 178 -17.88 9.96 -2.17
C ASN A 178 -19.42 9.97 -2.06
N THR A 179 -19.97 10.10 -0.84
CA THR A 179 -21.43 10.11 -0.58
C THR A 179 -22.06 11.51 -0.53
N ALA A 180 -21.28 12.59 -0.45
CA ALA A 180 -21.82 13.95 -0.32
C ALA A 180 -22.71 14.32 -1.53
N PRO A 181 -24.02 14.61 -1.32
CA PRO A 181 -24.93 14.94 -2.42
C PRO A 181 -24.66 16.35 -2.94
N LEU A 182 -24.30 16.47 -4.21
CA LEU A 182 -24.25 17.75 -4.90
C LEU A 182 -25.68 18.17 -5.31
N ASN A 183 -26.15 19.25 -4.70
CA ASN A 183 -27.38 19.94 -5.07
C ASN A 183 -27.11 20.74 -6.36
N TYR A 184 -27.35 20.10 -7.51
CA TYR A 184 -27.44 20.76 -8.81
C TYR A 184 -28.89 20.66 -9.25
N GLY A 185 -29.42 21.79 -9.74
CA GLY A 185 -30.80 21.95 -10.19
C GLY A 185 -31.21 20.88 -11.20
N ASP A 186 -32.49 20.53 -11.06
CA ASP A 186 -33.29 19.61 -11.86
C ASP A 186 -32.86 19.53 -13.34
N ALA A 187 -32.10 18.47 -13.66
CA ALA A 187 -31.82 18.04 -15.01
C ALA A 187 -32.27 16.59 -15.11
N SER A 188 -33.02 16.27 -16.16
CA SER A 188 -33.72 15.01 -16.45
C SER A 188 -32.83 13.75 -16.61
N ASP A 189 -31.62 13.78 -16.06
CA ASP A 189 -30.63 12.70 -16.12
C ASP A 189 -30.83 11.71 -14.96
N GLY A 190 -30.91 10.41 -15.28
CA GLY A 190 -31.10 9.35 -14.28
C GLY A 190 -30.03 9.34 -13.17
N PRO A 191 -30.35 8.84 -11.97
CA PRO A 191 -29.47 8.90 -10.79
C PRO A 191 -28.09 8.26 -11.02
N SER A 192 -28.01 7.20 -11.83
CA SER A 192 -26.75 6.53 -12.18
C SER A 192 -25.81 7.41 -13.02
N LEU A 193 -26.36 8.29 -13.88
CA LEU A 193 -25.56 9.24 -14.65
C LEU A 193 -24.98 10.33 -13.73
N LYS A 194 -25.81 10.88 -12.83
CA LYS A 194 -25.37 11.87 -11.83
C LYS A 194 -24.23 11.34 -10.97
N ASP A 195 -24.37 10.12 -10.47
CA ASP A 195 -23.35 9.42 -9.68
C ASP A 195 -22.04 9.24 -10.46
N SER A 196 -22.13 8.81 -11.72
CA SER A 196 -20.94 8.59 -12.56
C SER A 196 -20.21 9.89 -12.92
N LEU A 197 -20.93 11.00 -13.11
CA LEU A 197 -20.35 12.31 -13.37
C LEU A 197 -19.69 12.89 -12.11
N ALA A 198 -20.29 12.68 -10.94
CA ALA A 198 -19.68 13.03 -9.67
C ALA A 198 -18.36 12.25 -9.46
N ALA A 199 -18.35 10.95 -9.76
CA ALA A 199 -17.14 10.13 -9.70
C ALA A 199 -16.02 10.66 -10.60
N VAL A 200 -16.34 11.02 -11.85
CA VAL A 200 -15.35 11.62 -12.77
C VAL A 200 -14.82 12.96 -12.23
N ARG A 201 -15.67 13.81 -11.67
CA ARG A 201 -15.26 15.08 -11.06
C ARG A 201 -14.34 14.85 -9.86
N ASN A 202 -14.70 13.95 -8.96
CA ASN A 202 -13.91 13.60 -7.79
C ASN A 202 -12.54 13.05 -8.19
N ALA A 203 -12.53 12.06 -9.08
CA ALA A 203 -11.30 11.45 -9.57
C ALA A 203 -10.37 12.46 -10.27
N THR A 204 -10.92 13.35 -11.10
CA THR A 204 -10.12 14.38 -11.80
C THR A 204 -9.57 15.43 -10.84
N GLN A 205 -10.35 15.88 -9.86
CA GLN A 205 -9.88 16.78 -8.80
C GLN A 205 -8.81 16.12 -7.93
N ALA A 206 -8.99 14.85 -7.55
CA ALA A 206 -8.03 14.10 -6.77
C ALA A 206 -6.70 13.96 -7.51
N ALA A 207 -6.73 13.54 -8.78
CA ALA A 207 -5.53 13.43 -9.62
C ALA A 207 -4.83 14.79 -9.82
N ALA A 208 -5.59 15.88 -10.03
CA ALA A 208 -5.02 17.22 -10.17
C ALA A 208 -4.27 17.67 -8.91
N ARG A 209 -4.87 17.40 -7.72
CA ARG A 209 -4.23 17.68 -6.43
C ARG A 209 -2.99 16.81 -6.21
N ILE A 210 -3.07 15.51 -6.51
CA ILE A 210 -1.91 14.60 -6.44
C ILE A 210 -0.76 15.11 -7.32
N HIS A 211 -1.04 15.50 -8.57
CA HIS A 211 -0.04 16.09 -9.46
C HIS A 211 0.49 17.44 -8.96
N GLN A 212 -0.33 18.26 -8.30
CA GLN A 212 0.13 19.50 -7.68
C GLN A 212 1.08 19.22 -6.51
N VAL A 213 0.74 18.28 -5.63
CA VAL A 213 1.61 17.87 -4.51
C VAL A 213 2.94 17.36 -5.04
N PHE A 214 2.94 16.45 -6.03
CA PHE A 214 4.19 15.96 -6.62
C PHE A 214 5.02 17.05 -7.29
N ARG A 215 4.39 18.05 -7.92
CA ARG A 215 5.10 19.21 -8.49
C ARG A 215 5.79 20.03 -7.39
N VAL A 216 5.07 20.33 -6.31
CA VAL A 216 5.63 21.08 -5.16
C VAL A 216 6.75 20.30 -4.49
N GLN A 217 6.56 19.01 -4.22
CA GLN A 217 7.58 18.16 -3.60
C GLN A 217 8.82 18.00 -4.50
N SER A 218 8.63 17.86 -5.81
CA SER A 218 9.76 17.83 -6.75
C SER A 218 10.50 19.16 -6.80
N PHE A 219 9.82 20.29 -6.66
CA PHE A 219 10.46 21.60 -6.60
C PHE A 219 11.27 21.76 -5.31
N GLN A 220 10.68 21.41 -4.16
CA GLN A 220 11.37 21.38 -2.87
C GLN A 220 12.62 20.50 -2.90
N ASN A 221 12.54 19.28 -3.47
CA ASN A 221 13.68 18.39 -3.60
C ASN A 221 14.78 18.94 -4.53
N ARG A 222 14.42 19.69 -5.58
CA ARG A 222 15.41 20.39 -6.43
C ARG A 222 16.10 21.52 -5.66
N GLN A 223 15.35 22.33 -4.92
CA GLN A 223 15.89 23.38 -4.06
C GLN A 223 16.82 22.79 -3.00
N LEU A 224 16.41 21.74 -2.28
CA LEU A 224 17.25 21.03 -1.31
C LEU A 224 18.53 20.46 -1.95
N LYS A 225 18.53 20.13 -3.24
CA LYS A 225 19.72 19.61 -3.94
C LYS A 225 20.64 20.73 -4.43
N GLU A 226 20.07 21.84 -4.89
CA GLU A 226 20.81 23.04 -5.33
C GLU A 226 21.46 23.76 -4.13
N TYR A 227 20.77 23.80 -2.98
CA TYR A 227 21.26 24.44 -1.76
C TYR A 227 21.83 23.46 -0.72
N GLY A 228 21.58 22.15 -0.82
CA GLY A 228 22.05 21.14 0.15
C GLY A 228 23.49 20.69 -0.01
N ASN A 229 24.24 21.29 -0.93
CA ASN A 229 25.71 21.22 -0.92
C ASN A 229 26.35 22.32 -0.08
N ASP A 230 25.57 23.26 0.45
CA ASP A 230 26.05 24.10 1.53
C ASP A 230 26.03 23.28 2.82
N LYS A 231 27.23 22.80 3.16
CA LYS A 231 27.64 22.48 4.53
C LYS A 231 27.59 23.73 5.44
N TYR A 232 26.49 24.46 5.39
CA TYR A 232 26.17 25.62 6.20
C TYR A 232 24.71 25.50 6.59
N GLY A 233 24.48 24.99 7.79
CA GLY A 233 23.16 24.95 8.40
C GLY A 233 22.59 26.36 8.47
N MET A 234 21.56 26.59 7.67
CA MET A 234 20.52 27.55 7.99
C MET A 234 19.32 26.70 8.38
N SER A 235 18.93 26.70 9.66
CA SER A 235 17.69 26.05 10.06
C SER A 235 16.52 26.73 9.33
N ASP A 236 15.53 25.95 8.93
CA ASP A 236 14.34 26.40 8.20
C ASP A 236 13.64 27.58 8.88
N GLU A 237 13.80 27.74 10.20
CA GLU A 237 13.28 28.86 10.98
C GLU A 237 13.97 30.21 10.69
N ARG A 238 15.27 30.22 10.36
CA ARG A 238 16.01 31.45 10.03
C ARG A 238 15.74 31.94 8.61
N ALA A 239 15.48 31.04 7.68
CA ALA A 239 15.03 31.42 6.34
C ALA A 239 13.67 32.13 6.40
N LEU A 240 12.80 31.71 7.32
CA LEU A 240 11.53 32.37 7.63
C LEU A 240 11.72 33.69 8.42
N SER A 241 12.69 33.75 9.33
CA SER A 241 12.98 34.97 10.10
C SER A 241 13.61 36.09 9.27
N LEU A 242 14.40 35.75 8.25
CA LEU A 242 15.01 36.72 7.32
C LEU A 242 13.98 37.38 6.39
N LEU A 243 12.82 36.75 6.21
CA LEU A 243 11.68 37.37 5.53
C LEU A 243 10.87 38.27 6.48
N ALA A 244 10.99 38.09 7.81
CA ALA A 244 10.14 38.73 8.80
C ALA A 244 10.77 39.92 9.55
N VAL A 245 12.09 40.10 9.56
CA VAL A 245 12.71 41.18 10.36
C VAL A 245 13.60 42.08 9.51
N LYS A 246 12.98 43.11 8.94
CA LYS A 246 13.63 44.37 8.63
C LYS A 246 13.59 45.23 9.90
N SER A 247 14.62 45.18 10.74
CA SER A 247 15.07 46.31 11.56
C SER A 247 16.27 45.97 12.46
N ASN A 248 17.14 46.97 12.60
CA ASN A 248 18.18 47.19 13.59
C ASN A 248 19.59 46.63 13.31
N LYS A 249 20.47 47.57 12.91
CA LYS A 249 21.93 47.44 12.82
C LYS A 249 22.54 47.15 14.21
N PRO A 250 23.41 46.14 14.36
CA PRO A 250 24.20 45.98 15.58
C PRO A 250 25.46 46.85 15.55
N ARG A 251 25.92 47.25 16.74
CA ARG A 251 27.12 48.05 17.02
C ARG A 251 28.39 47.40 16.45
N GLN A 252 29.26 48.21 15.85
CA GLN A 252 30.50 47.83 15.15
C GLN A 252 31.53 46.99 15.94
N HIS A 253 31.40 46.86 17.27
CA HIS A 253 32.37 46.13 18.10
C HIS A 253 32.14 44.61 18.11
N ASP A 254 30.87 44.16 18.06
CA ASP A 254 30.51 42.74 17.97
C ASP A 254 30.82 42.16 16.59
N GLU A 255 30.78 43.00 15.55
CA GLU A 255 31.04 42.64 14.17
C GLU A 255 32.51 42.19 13.96
N ARG A 256 33.46 42.83 14.66
CA ARG A 256 34.89 42.47 14.60
C ARG A 256 35.20 41.17 15.33
N VAL A 257 34.61 40.95 16.49
CA VAL A 257 34.78 39.70 17.27
C VAL A 257 34.10 38.53 16.54
N HIS A 258 32.91 38.74 15.98
CA HIS A 258 32.27 37.74 15.11
C HIS A 258 33.08 37.47 13.84
N ALA A 259 33.65 38.49 13.19
CA ALA A 259 34.50 38.29 12.01
C ALA A 259 35.76 37.48 12.32
N ALA A 260 36.39 37.69 13.48
CA ALA A 260 37.54 36.91 13.93
C ALA A 260 37.15 35.44 14.20
N ALA A 261 36.04 35.21 14.92
CA ALA A 261 35.52 33.87 15.18
C ALA A 261 35.18 33.12 13.87
N ILE A 262 34.56 33.79 12.91
CA ILE A 262 34.25 33.23 11.58
C ILE A 262 35.53 32.83 10.84
N ARG A 263 36.58 33.66 10.89
CA ARG A 263 37.88 33.35 10.24
C ARG A 263 38.55 32.13 10.86
N ILE A 264 38.53 32.01 12.18
CA ILE A 264 39.08 30.85 12.91
C ILE A 264 38.28 29.58 12.57
N GLN A 265 36.95 29.67 12.60
CA GLN A 265 36.07 28.56 12.24
C GLN A 265 36.29 28.11 10.79
N ASN A 266 36.45 29.04 9.86
CA ASN A 266 36.71 28.72 8.45
C ASN A 266 38.06 28.03 8.26
N LYS A 267 39.10 28.47 8.97
CA LYS A 267 40.42 27.81 8.95
C LYS A 267 40.37 26.40 9.53
N PHE A 268 39.69 26.22 10.67
CA PHE A 268 39.53 24.90 11.29
C PHE A 268 38.71 23.95 10.40
N ARG A 269 37.61 24.42 9.81
CA ARG A 269 36.78 23.64 8.88
C ARG A 269 37.55 23.23 7.63
N GLY A 270 38.32 24.15 7.04
CA GLY A 270 39.18 23.84 5.89
C GLY A 270 40.31 22.86 6.23
N TRP A 271 40.84 22.91 7.45
CA TRP A 271 41.81 21.91 7.93
C TRP A 271 41.16 20.53 8.14
N LYS A 272 40.00 20.48 8.81
CA LYS A 272 39.24 19.24 9.04
C LYS A 272 38.85 18.56 7.72
N GLY A 273 38.35 19.34 6.75
CA GLY A 273 38.00 18.83 5.43
C GLY A 273 39.19 18.24 4.66
N ARG A 274 40.37 18.89 4.72
CA ARG A 274 41.60 18.36 4.10
C ARG A 274 42.06 17.07 4.79
N LYS A 275 41.97 16.99 6.12
CA LYS A 275 42.30 15.79 6.89
C LYS A 275 41.39 14.61 6.52
N GLU A 276 40.08 14.85 6.46
CA GLU A 276 39.10 13.83 6.05
C GLU A 276 39.29 13.38 4.61
N PHE A 277 39.57 14.32 3.69
CA PHE A 277 39.84 14.01 2.29
C PHE A 277 41.07 13.11 2.12
N LEU A 278 42.15 13.37 2.87
CA LEU A 278 43.36 12.54 2.83
C LEU A 278 43.07 11.11 3.30
N ILE A 279 42.29 10.95 4.39
CA ILE A 279 41.87 9.63 4.90
C ILE A 279 41.01 8.90 3.87
N ILE A 280 40.05 9.58 3.24
CA ILE A 280 39.19 9.00 2.20
C ILE A 280 40.03 8.59 0.98
N ARG A 281 40.96 9.46 0.54
CA ARG A 281 41.84 9.18 -0.60
C ARG A 281 42.73 7.97 -0.34
N GLU A 282 43.29 7.83 0.86
CA GLU A 282 44.10 6.65 1.23
C GLU A 282 43.27 5.36 1.12
N ARG A 283 42.02 5.37 1.63
CA ARG A 283 41.11 4.22 1.52
C ARG A 283 40.77 3.89 0.07
N ILE A 284 40.46 4.89 -0.75
CA ILE A 284 40.16 4.71 -2.18
C ILE A 284 41.35 4.08 -2.91
N VAL A 285 42.57 4.56 -2.66
CA VAL A 285 43.78 4.01 -3.29
C VAL A 285 43.99 2.54 -2.89
N LYS A 286 43.79 2.17 -1.62
CA LYS A 286 43.86 0.77 -1.16
C LYS A 286 42.84 -0.12 -1.86
N ILE A 287 41.60 0.34 -1.99
CA ILE A 287 40.53 -0.38 -2.69
C ILE A 287 40.89 -0.54 -4.19
N GLN A 288 41.31 0.55 -4.84
CA GLN A 288 41.70 0.53 -6.25
C GLN A 288 42.86 -0.43 -6.51
N ALA A 289 43.88 -0.47 -5.63
CA ALA A 289 44.97 -1.42 -5.72
C ALA A 289 44.48 -2.87 -5.60
N HIS A 290 43.57 -3.15 -4.66
CA HIS A 290 42.99 -4.47 -4.47
C HIS A 290 42.18 -4.94 -5.69
N VAL A 291 41.37 -4.06 -6.27
CA VAL A 291 40.57 -4.33 -7.48
C VAL A 291 41.47 -4.55 -8.70
N ARG A 292 42.49 -3.70 -8.91
CA ARG A 292 43.48 -3.89 -9.98
C ARG A 292 44.19 -5.25 -9.84
N GLY A 293 44.61 -5.60 -8.62
CA GLY A 293 45.23 -6.89 -8.33
C GLY A 293 44.29 -8.09 -8.58
N HIS A 294 43.01 -7.99 -8.20
CA HIS A 294 42.02 -9.02 -8.50
C HIS A 294 41.81 -9.20 -10.01
N GLN A 295 41.72 -8.09 -10.76
CA GLN A 295 41.54 -8.14 -12.22
C GLN A 295 42.72 -8.83 -12.92
N VAL A 296 43.96 -8.53 -12.49
CA VAL A 296 45.17 -9.22 -13.00
C VAL A 296 45.12 -10.71 -12.68
N ARG A 297 44.79 -11.10 -11.44
CA ARG A 297 44.64 -12.52 -11.06
C ARG A 297 43.56 -13.25 -11.84
N LYS A 298 42.43 -12.58 -12.12
CA LYS A 298 41.34 -13.13 -12.95
C LYS A 298 41.82 -13.41 -14.37
N ASN A 299 42.60 -12.50 -14.96
CA ASN A 299 43.21 -12.71 -16.28
C ASN A 299 44.29 -13.81 -16.23
N TYR A 300 45.13 -13.84 -15.20
CA TYR A 300 46.14 -14.88 -15.01
C TYR A 300 45.53 -16.28 -14.87
N ARG A 301 44.39 -16.41 -14.17
CA ARG A 301 43.66 -17.68 -14.05
C ARG A 301 43.16 -18.21 -15.40
N LYS A 302 42.80 -17.33 -16.33
CA LYS A 302 42.46 -17.74 -17.72
C LYS A 302 43.68 -18.29 -18.45
N ILE A 303 44.84 -17.66 -18.28
CA ILE A 303 46.11 -18.12 -18.87
C ILE A 303 46.49 -19.49 -18.29
N VAL A 304 46.44 -19.65 -16.97
CA VAL A 304 46.72 -20.94 -16.30
C VAL A 304 45.73 -22.02 -16.78
N TRP A 305 44.45 -21.69 -16.93
CA TRP A 305 43.45 -22.61 -17.45
C TRP A 305 43.72 -23.02 -18.91
N SER A 306 44.08 -22.07 -19.78
CA SER A 306 44.46 -22.39 -21.17
C SER A 306 45.74 -23.22 -21.25
N VAL A 307 46.74 -22.93 -20.42
CA VAL A 307 47.98 -23.71 -20.34
C VAL A 307 47.67 -25.12 -19.84
N GLY A 308 46.81 -25.29 -18.83
CA GLY A 308 46.39 -26.61 -18.35
C GLY A 308 45.59 -27.42 -19.38
N ILE A 309 44.84 -26.77 -20.28
CA ILE A 309 44.21 -27.45 -21.42
C ILE A 309 45.26 -27.91 -22.42
N VAL A 310 46.19 -27.02 -22.80
CA VAL A 310 47.28 -27.34 -23.72
C VAL A 310 48.14 -28.47 -23.16
N GLU A 311 48.47 -28.44 -21.87
CA GLU A 311 49.20 -29.49 -21.19
C GLU A 311 48.42 -30.81 -21.18
N LYS A 312 47.12 -30.80 -20.92
CA LYS A 312 46.27 -32.00 -21.02
C LYS A 312 46.17 -32.54 -22.45
N VAL A 313 46.16 -31.65 -23.46
CA VAL A 313 46.17 -32.03 -24.88
C VAL A 313 47.51 -32.62 -25.26
N ILE A 314 48.63 -32.02 -24.84
CA ILE A 314 49.99 -32.56 -25.04
C ILE A 314 50.13 -33.91 -24.35
N LEU A 315 49.64 -34.05 -23.10
CA LEU A 315 49.67 -35.31 -22.37
C LEU A 315 48.76 -36.37 -23.03
N ARG A 316 47.59 -35.99 -23.57
CA ARG A 316 46.75 -36.89 -24.38
C ARG A 316 47.43 -37.30 -25.69
N TRP A 317 48.06 -36.35 -26.37
CA TRP A 317 48.74 -36.56 -27.65
C TRP A 317 49.99 -37.44 -27.50
N ARG A 318 50.76 -37.24 -26.41
CA ARG A 318 51.86 -38.15 -26.04
C ARG A 318 51.37 -39.53 -25.61
N ARG A 319 50.20 -39.65 -24.97
CA ARG A 319 49.65 -40.94 -24.48
C ARG A 319 48.82 -41.72 -25.52
N LYS A 320 48.36 -41.09 -26.60
CA LYS A 320 47.62 -41.73 -27.70
C LYS A 320 48.07 -41.15 -29.03
N GLY A 321 48.89 -41.89 -29.75
CA GLY A 321 49.06 -41.69 -31.18
C GLY A 321 47.74 -41.96 -31.92
N SER A 322 47.44 -41.10 -32.91
CA SER A 322 46.34 -41.15 -33.90
C SER A 322 44.96 -40.56 -33.50
N GLY A 323 44.54 -39.54 -34.30
CA GLY A 323 43.14 -39.29 -34.66
C GLY A 323 42.40 -38.11 -33.99
N LEU A 324 42.52 -36.90 -34.57
CA LEU A 324 41.53 -35.82 -34.39
C LEU A 324 40.38 -36.02 -35.40
N ARG A 325 39.19 -36.39 -34.92
CA ARG A 325 37.95 -36.34 -35.73
C ARG A 325 36.79 -35.84 -34.87
N GLY A 326 36.34 -34.63 -35.20
CA GLY A 326 34.99 -34.14 -34.91
C GLY A 326 34.83 -33.26 -33.68
N PHE A 327 34.83 -31.95 -33.86
CA PHE A 327 34.01 -31.04 -33.07
C PHE A 327 33.55 -29.88 -33.95
N LYS A 328 32.22 -29.74 -34.10
CA LYS A 328 31.54 -28.59 -34.74
C LYS A 328 31.29 -27.51 -33.67
N PRO A 329 31.37 -26.20 -33.99
CA PRO A 329 31.08 -25.13 -33.05
C PRO A 329 29.62 -24.67 -33.17
N GLU A 330 28.85 -24.68 -32.08
CA GLU A 330 27.55 -24.02 -31.97
C GLU A 330 27.60 -22.90 -30.91
N THR A 331 27.56 -21.67 -31.44
CA THR A 331 26.80 -20.49 -30.96
C THR A 331 26.82 -20.14 -29.47
N LEU A 332 27.83 -19.33 -29.08
CA LEU A 332 27.83 -18.55 -27.84
C LEU A 332 26.84 -17.38 -27.91
N THR A 333 25.78 -17.50 -27.12
CA THR A 333 24.82 -16.46 -26.75
C THR A 333 25.49 -15.31 -25.99
N LYS A 334 25.51 -14.15 -26.65
CA LYS A 334 25.37 -12.77 -26.14
C LYS A 334 25.70 -12.55 -24.65
N ALA A 335 26.92 -12.10 -24.40
CA ALA A 335 27.36 -11.58 -23.10
C ALA A 335 26.50 -10.38 -22.67
N ARG A 336 25.86 -10.49 -21.50
CA ARG A 336 25.20 -9.38 -20.81
C ARG A 336 26.24 -8.64 -19.97
N SER A 337 26.57 -7.43 -20.39
CA SER A 337 27.41 -6.49 -19.64
C SER A 337 26.67 -6.03 -18.38
N VAL A 338 27.24 -6.33 -17.22
CA VAL A 338 26.82 -5.74 -15.94
C VAL A 338 27.59 -4.42 -15.81
N SER A 339 26.89 -3.31 -16.02
CA SER A 339 27.37 -1.96 -15.71
C SER A 339 27.15 -1.67 -14.23
N VAL A 340 28.17 -1.08 -13.61
CA VAL A 340 28.17 -0.57 -12.23
C VAL A 340 27.23 0.65 -12.15
N PRO A 341 26.42 0.84 -11.08
CA PRO A 341 25.48 1.94 -11.03
C PRO A 341 26.23 3.27 -10.86
N SER A 342 26.03 4.20 -11.80
CA SER A 342 26.47 5.58 -11.66
C SER A 342 25.41 6.36 -10.87
N LYS A 343 25.75 7.54 -10.32
CA LYS A 343 24.77 8.42 -9.64
C LYS A 343 23.65 8.92 -10.57
N GLU A 344 23.77 8.71 -11.88
CA GLU A 344 22.72 8.99 -12.86
C GLU A 344 21.63 7.90 -12.83
N ASP A 345 21.99 6.66 -12.49
CA ASP A 345 21.05 5.53 -12.41
C ASP A 345 20.03 5.71 -11.29
N ASP A 346 20.42 6.31 -10.15
CA ASP A 346 19.50 6.66 -9.07
C ASP A 346 18.48 7.73 -9.51
N TYR A 347 18.91 8.67 -10.36
CA TYR A 347 18.05 9.73 -10.89
C TYR A 347 17.09 9.21 -11.96
N ASP A 348 17.58 8.31 -12.81
CA ASP A 348 16.77 7.59 -13.79
C ASP A 348 15.77 6.65 -13.13
N PHE A 349 16.12 6.01 -12.01
CA PHE A 349 15.20 5.21 -11.21
C PHE A 349 14.05 6.06 -10.67
N LEU A 350 14.36 7.20 -10.03
CA LEU A 350 13.33 8.12 -9.51
C LEU A 350 12.48 8.74 -10.64
N LYS A 351 13.04 8.95 -11.83
CA LYS A 351 12.29 9.41 -13.00
C LYS A 351 11.35 8.32 -13.53
N LYS A 352 11.82 7.08 -13.61
CA LYS A 352 11.00 5.92 -14.01
C LYS A 352 9.87 5.66 -13.01
N GLY A 353 10.15 5.70 -11.70
CA GLY A 353 9.13 5.55 -10.66
C GLY A 353 8.02 6.60 -10.77
N ARG A 354 8.40 7.87 -10.97
CA ARG A 354 7.43 8.97 -11.20
C ARG A 354 6.58 8.75 -12.45
N LYS A 355 7.21 8.34 -13.54
CA LYS A 355 6.50 8.04 -14.78
C LYS A 355 5.50 6.91 -14.57
N GLN A 356 5.89 5.86 -13.85
CA GLN A 356 4.99 4.75 -13.51
C GLN A 356 3.82 5.21 -12.62
N THR A 357 4.06 6.06 -11.62
CA THR A 357 2.96 6.60 -10.80
C THR A 357 2.02 7.46 -11.63
N GLU A 358 2.55 8.29 -12.52
CA GLU A 358 1.73 9.11 -13.43
C GLU A 358 0.91 8.23 -14.38
N GLU A 359 1.53 7.22 -14.99
CA GLU A 359 0.86 6.23 -15.84
C GLU A 359 -0.27 5.52 -15.07
N ARG A 360 -0.06 5.16 -13.79
CA ARG A 360 -1.11 4.58 -12.93
C ARG A 360 -2.26 5.55 -12.69
N LEU A 361 -1.98 6.81 -12.35
CA LEU A 361 -3.01 7.84 -12.14
C LEU A 361 -3.82 8.09 -13.42
N GLN A 362 -3.15 8.18 -14.57
CA GLN A 362 -3.82 8.32 -15.87
C GLN A 362 -4.68 7.10 -16.20
N LYS A 363 -4.19 5.89 -15.92
CA LYS A 363 -4.94 4.65 -16.12
C LYS A 363 -6.17 4.57 -15.20
N ALA A 364 -6.06 5.01 -13.95
CA ALA A 364 -7.18 5.12 -13.03
C ALA A 364 -8.23 6.11 -13.56
N LEU A 365 -7.82 7.31 -14.00
CA LEU A 365 -8.72 8.29 -14.62
C LEU A 365 -9.42 7.75 -15.87
N ALA A 366 -8.68 7.02 -16.72
CA ALA A 366 -9.24 6.41 -17.92
C ALA A 366 -10.34 5.39 -17.58
N ARG A 367 -10.20 4.64 -16.48
CA ARG A 367 -11.22 3.70 -15.99
C ARG A 367 -12.47 4.39 -15.50
N VAL A 368 -12.34 5.43 -14.68
CA VAL A 368 -13.48 6.21 -14.20
C VAL A 368 -14.23 6.82 -15.39
N LYS A 369 -13.50 7.37 -16.37
CA LYS A 369 -14.09 7.88 -17.63
C LYS A 369 -14.79 6.77 -18.43
N SER A 370 -14.17 5.60 -18.57
CA SER A 370 -14.75 4.47 -19.30
C SER A 370 -16.02 3.93 -18.62
N MET A 371 -16.03 3.89 -17.29
CA MET A 371 -17.21 3.57 -16.49
C MET A 371 -18.35 4.57 -16.76
N ALA A 372 -18.03 5.88 -16.71
CA ALA A 372 -19.01 6.94 -16.95
C ALA A 372 -19.45 7.05 -18.42
N GLN A 373 -18.77 6.43 -19.38
CA GLN A 373 -19.22 6.38 -20.78
C GLN A 373 -20.13 5.18 -21.07
N ASN A 374 -19.98 4.08 -20.34
CA ASN A 374 -20.76 2.86 -20.56
C ASN A 374 -22.02 2.83 -19.68
N PRO A 375 -23.25 2.77 -20.22
CA PRO A 375 -24.47 2.74 -19.39
C PRO A 375 -24.48 1.58 -18.38
N ALA A 376 -24.13 0.36 -18.79
CA ALA A 376 -24.04 -0.78 -17.87
C ALA A 376 -22.98 -0.59 -16.77
N GLY A 377 -21.93 0.18 -17.07
CA GLY A 377 -20.90 0.56 -16.09
C GLY A 377 -21.42 1.57 -15.05
N ARG A 378 -22.21 2.56 -15.49
CA ARG A 378 -22.85 3.56 -14.62
C ARG A 378 -23.81 2.88 -13.64
N ASP A 379 -24.64 1.97 -14.13
CA ASP A 379 -25.63 1.28 -13.31
C ASP A 379 -24.94 0.37 -12.28
N GLN A 380 -23.89 -0.35 -12.70
CA GLN A 380 -23.07 -1.14 -11.79
C GLN A 380 -22.38 -0.27 -10.73
N TYR A 381 -21.85 0.89 -11.11
CA TYR A 381 -21.24 1.84 -10.17
C TYR A 381 -22.26 2.37 -9.15
N SER A 382 -23.45 2.77 -9.60
CA SER A 382 -24.52 3.27 -8.71
C SER A 382 -25.01 2.18 -7.76
N ARG A 383 -25.15 0.92 -8.21
CA ARG A 383 -25.46 -0.21 -7.32
C ARG A 383 -24.41 -0.41 -6.23
N ILE A 384 -23.12 -0.37 -6.59
CA ILE A 384 -22.04 -0.48 -5.60
C ILE A 384 -22.13 0.67 -4.61
N LYS A 385 -22.31 1.91 -5.08
CA LYS A 385 -22.44 3.09 -4.23
C LYS A 385 -23.58 2.94 -3.21
N ASN A 386 -24.75 2.46 -3.65
CA ASN A 386 -25.91 2.19 -2.78
C ASN A 386 -25.61 1.09 -1.74
N VAL A 387 -24.92 0.03 -2.14
CA VAL A 387 -24.49 -1.01 -1.18
C VAL A 387 -23.55 -0.43 -0.14
N VAL A 388 -22.66 0.49 -0.53
CA VAL A 388 -21.71 1.06 0.41
C VAL A 388 -22.41 2.02 1.38
N THR A 389 -23.42 2.78 0.93
CA THR A 389 -24.26 3.57 1.84
C THR A 389 -25.04 2.69 2.80
N GLU A 390 -25.62 1.57 2.34
CA GLU A 390 -26.29 0.60 3.22
C GLU A 390 -25.34 0.02 4.28
N ILE A 391 -24.10 -0.30 3.92
CA ILE A 391 -23.10 -0.82 4.88
C ILE A 391 -22.74 0.26 5.90
N GLN A 392 -22.57 1.51 5.47
CA GLN A 392 -22.24 2.63 6.35
C GLN A 392 -23.37 2.91 7.34
N GLU A 393 -24.62 2.91 6.90
CA GLU A 393 -25.79 3.10 7.74
C GLU A 393 -25.89 2.00 8.81
N LYS A 394 -25.62 0.74 8.45
CA LYS A 394 -25.58 -0.38 9.41
C LYS A 394 -24.47 -0.20 10.44
N VAL A 395 -23.27 0.17 10.01
CA VAL A 395 -22.14 0.42 10.92
C VAL A 395 -22.44 1.58 11.87
N LEU A 396 -23.14 2.63 11.40
CA LEU A 396 -23.59 3.73 12.26
C LEU A 396 -24.65 3.25 13.25
N TYR A 397 -25.63 2.47 12.81
CA TYR A 397 -26.69 1.93 13.68
C TYR A 397 -26.13 1.02 14.77
N ASP A 398 -25.25 0.09 14.42
CA ASP A 398 -24.61 -0.82 15.39
C ASP A 398 -23.76 -0.05 16.41
N LYS A 399 -23.06 1.01 15.98
CA LYS A 399 -22.34 1.89 16.90
C LYS A 399 -23.28 2.60 17.87
N VAL A 400 -24.36 3.19 17.39
CA VAL A 400 -25.35 3.89 18.24
C VAL A 400 -25.98 2.94 19.25
N LEU A 401 -26.28 1.71 18.84
CA LEU A 401 -26.83 0.68 19.73
C LEU A 401 -25.84 0.28 20.83
N ASN A 402 -24.55 0.15 20.49
CA ASN A 402 -23.50 -0.17 21.47
C ASN A 402 -23.27 0.98 22.48
N PHE A 403 -23.35 2.24 22.04
CA PHE A 403 -23.26 3.40 22.94
C PHE A 403 -24.48 3.53 23.88
N ALA A 404 -25.67 3.10 23.44
CA ALA A 404 -26.87 3.12 24.27
C ALA A 404 -26.91 1.98 25.32
N GLY A 405 -26.20 0.88 25.09
CA GLY A 405 -26.05 -0.20 26.08
C GLY A 405 -25.11 0.16 27.24
N GLU A 406 -24.09 0.97 26.98
CA GLU A 406 -23.03 1.30 27.95
C GLU A 406 -23.46 2.30 29.04
N THR A 407 -24.56 3.05 28.83
CA THR A 407 -25.08 4.01 29.82
C THR A 407 -26.04 3.40 30.84
N THR A 408 -26.41 2.13 30.72
CA THR A 408 -27.41 1.49 31.60
C THR A 408 -26.85 0.52 32.65
N ASP A 409 -25.53 0.32 32.67
CA ASP A 409 -24.86 -0.64 33.57
C ASP A 409 -24.01 -0.01 34.68
N LEU A 410 -23.98 1.33 34.80
CA LEU A 410 -23.25 2.02 35.88
C LEU A 410 -24.12 2.45 37.08
N ASP A 411 -25.44 2.38 36.96
CA ASP A 411 -26.37 2.84 38.03
C ASP A 411 -26.95 1.69 38.88
N LYS A 412 -26.53 0.43 38.67
CA LYS A 412 -27.03 -0.74 39.43
C LYS A 412 -26.13 -1.24 40.55
N ASP A 413 -24.88 -0.80 40.62
CA ASP A 413 -23.91 -1.29 41.61
C ASP A 413 -23.64 -0.30 42.77
N LEU A 414 -24.43 0.77 42.90
CA LEU A 414 -24.32 1.74 44.00
C LEU A 414 -25.39 1.52 45.09
N ILE A 415 -25.60 0.27 45.52
CA ILE A 415 -26.42 -0.05 46.68
C ILE A 415 -25.61 -0.96 47.63
N ASP A 416 -25.52 -0.53 48.89
CA ASP A 416 -25.10 -1.25 50.10
C ASP A 416 -23.58 -1.44 50.38
N LEU A 417 -22.78 -0.37 50.25
CA LEU A 417 -21.51 -0.25 51.01
C LEU A 417 -21.69 0.39 52.40
N GLU A 418 -22.85 0.98 52.69
CA GLU A 418 -23.13 1.66 53.96
C GLU A 418 -23.69 0.70 55.04
N LYS A 419 -24.19 -0.49 54.67
CA LYS A 419 -24.66 -1.52 55.62
C LYS A 419 -23.57 -2.42 56.21
N LEU A 420 -22.32 -2.28 55.76
CA LEU A 420 -21.22 -3.17 56.14
C LEU A 420 -20.30 -2.57 57.23
N LEU A 421 -20.64 -1.40 57.79
CA LEU A 421 -19.84 -0.70 58.80
C LEU A 421 -20.45 -0.67 60.21
N ASP A 422 -21.63 -1.28 60.42
CA ASP A 422 -22.33 -1.24 61.72
C ASP A 422 -22.22 -2.53 62.58
N GLU A 423 -21.41 -3.53 62.19
CA GLU A 423 -21.30 -4.80 62.95
C GLU A 423 -20.03 -5.00 63.80
N ASP A 424 -19.30 -3.93 64.16
CA ASP A 424 -18.16 -4.04 65.08
C ASP A 424 -18.35 -3.18 66.35
N THR A 425 -19.36 -3.47 67.17
CA THR A 425 -19.33 -3.12 68.60
C THR A 425 -20.27 -4.04 69.38
N PHE A 426 -19.72 -5.01 70.13
CA PHE A 426 -20.18 -5.54 71.42
C PHE A 426 -19.64 -6.97 71.64
N MET A 427 -18.40 -7.07 72.14
CA MET A 427 -17.98 -8.26 72.89
C MET A 427 -17.84 -7.87 74.37
N HIS A 428 -18.85 -8.25 75.14
CA HIS A 428 -18.76 -8.30 76.60
C HIS A 428 -17.77 -9.39 77.00
N THR A 429 -16.79 -9.04 77.83
CA THR A 429 -16.05 -10.01 78.63
C THR A 429 -16.14 -9.60 80.10
N ALA A 430 -16.73 -10.48 80.90
CA ALA A 430 -16.55 -10.61 82.35
C ALA A 430 -17.08 -12.00 82.76
N PRO A 431 -16.64 -12.57 83.90
CA PRO A 431 -15.61 -12.12 84.83
C PRO A 431 -14.30 -12.90 84.75
#